data_AF-A0A5E4B0E0-F1
#
_entry.id   AF-A0A5E4B0E0-F1
#
_cell.length_a   1.000
_cell.length_b   1.000
_cell.length_c   1.000
_cell.angle_alpha   90.00
_cell.angle_beta   90.00
_cell.angle_gamma   90.00
#
_symmetry.space_group_name_H-M   'P 1'
#
loop_
_entity.id
_entity.type
_entity.pdbx_description
1 polymer ?
#
loop_
_entity_poly.entity_id
_entity_poly.type
_entity_poly.pdbx_seq_one_letter_code
_entity_poly.pdbx_strand_id
1 'polypeptide(L)'
;MPLLDTFRTGLRNNSALSPNSAPAGGPNPAGEVDMRLAGPLRIVALVVTVGLTWIIVSILLGGPGSGFPRIQQLFNSPESSVTAEPRARKYKCGLPQPCPEEHLAFRMVSGAANVIGPKICLEDKMLMSSVKDNVGRGLNIALVNGVSGELIEARAFDMWAGDVNDLLKFIRPLHEGTLVFVASYDDPATKMNEETRKLFSELGSRNAKELAFRDSWVFVGAKGVQNKSPFEQHVKNSKHTNKYEGWPEALEMEGCIPRRSVAS
;
A
#
# COMPACT_ATOMS: atom_id res chain seq x y z
N MET A 1 -31.75 -27.06 -49.87
CA MET A 1 -31.27 -28.35 -49.33
C MET A 1 -31.42 -28.35 -47.82
N PRO A 2 -32.52 -28.88 -47.28
CA PRO A 2 -32.64 -29.22 -45.86
C PRO A 2 -32.83 -30.74 -45.67
N LEU A 3 -32.31 -31.28 -44.57
CA LEU A 3 -32.59 -32.60 -44.00
C LEU A 3 -32.49 -32.36 -42.47
N LEU A 4 -33.51 -32.43 -41.60
CA LEU A 4 -34.53 -33.47 -41.31
C LEU A 4 -33.85 -34.86 -41.15
N ASP A 5 -34.08 -35.69 -40.14
CA ASP A 5 -35.00 -35.67 -39.02
C ASP A 5 -34.63 -36.81 -38.03
N THR A 6 -34.90 -36.57 -36.74
CA THR A 6 -35.47 -37.46 -35.69
C THR A 6 -35.28 -38.99 -35.55
N PHE A 7 -35.47 -39.40 -34.26
CA PHE A 7 -35.97 -40.68 -33.70
C PHE A 7 -34.96 -41.87 -33.70
N ARG A 8 -34.85 -42.73 -32.67
CA ARG A 8 -35.85 -43.26 -31.73
C ARG A 8 -35.20 -43.97 -30.53
N THR A 9 -35.98 -43.97 -29.45
CA THR A 9 -35.95 -44.71 -28.18
C THR A 9 -35.71 -46.23 -28.24
N GLY A 10 -35.28 -46.82 -27.10
CA GLY A 10 -35.78 -48.14 -26.68
C GLY A 10 -34.87 -49.06 -25.85
N LEU A 11 -34.99 -48.98 -24.52
CA LEU A 11 -35.18 -50.09 -23.55
C LEU A 11 -34.52 -51.46 -23.78
N ARG A 12 -33.79 -51.98 -22.76
CA ARG A 12 -34.22 -53.16 -21.95
C ARG A 12 -33.21 -53.58 -20.86
N ASN A 13 -33.79 -53.94 -19.71
CA ASN A 13 -33.23 -54.63 -18.54
C ASN A 13 -32.77 -56.08 -18.82
N ASN A 14 -31.88 -56.60 -17.97
CA ASN A 14 -31.90 -57.91 -17.26
C ASN A 14 -30.56 -58.07 -16.51
N SER A 15 -30.50 -58.06 -15.17
CA SER A 15 -30.86 -59.12 -14.20
C SER A 15 -30.01 -60.40 -14.25
N ALA A 16 -29.10 -60.50 -13.26
CA ALA A 16 -28.78 -61.65 -12.40
C ALA A 16 -28.19 -62.96 -12.98
N LEU A 17 -27.01 -63.39 -12.50
CA LEU A 17 -26.78 -64.47 -11.50
C LEU A 17 -25.27 -64.84 -11.39
N SER A 18 -24.82 -65.12 -10.16
CA SER A 18 -23.51 -65.70 -9.72
C SER A 18 -23.45 -67.23 -10.02
N PRO A 19 -22.47 -68.10 -9.63
CA PRO A 19 -21.37 -67.95 -8.65
C PRO A 19 -20.05 -68.76 -8.89
N ASN A 20 -19.18 -68.76 -7.85
CA ASN A 20 -18.08 -69.68 -7.52
C ASN A 20 -16.73 -69.43 -8.24
N SER A 21 -15.57 -69.33 -7.58
CA SER A 21 -15.05 -70.19 -6.50
C SER A 21 -13.89 -69.54 -5.72
N ALA A 22 -13.89 -69.67 -4.39
CA ALA A 22 -12.70 -69.73 -3.54
C ALA A 22 -12.65 -71.14 -2.91
N PRO A 23 -11.46 -71.67 -2.55
CA PRO A 23 -11.11 -71.84 -1.13
C PRO A 23 -9.61 -71.59 -0.85
N ALA A 24 -9.18 -70.91 0.22
CA ALA A 24 -9.11 -71.27 1.64
C ALA A 24 -7.70 -71.72 2.08
N GLY A 25 -7.21 -71.17 3.21
CA GLY A 25 -6.00 -71.62 3.89
C GLY A 25 -5.51 -70.66 5.00
N GLY A 26 -6.15 -70.69 6.18
CA GLY A 26 -5.53 -70.29 7.46
C GLY A 26 -4.64 -71.42 8.03
N PRO A 27 -4.08 -71.35 9.27
CA PRO A 27 -4.67 -70.72 10.47
C PRO A 27 -3.70 -69.93 11.40
N ASN A 28 -4.28 -69.08 12.26
CA ASN A 28 -3.73 -68.57 13.54
C ASN A 28 -3.71 -69.73 14.59
N PRO A 29 -2.93 -69.74 15.71
CA PRO A 29 -3.09 -68.77 16.82
C PRO A 29 -1.88 -68.48 17.76
N ALA A 30 -2.03 -67.37 18.49
CA ALA A 30 -1.63 -67.08 19.87
C ALA A 30 -0.36 -67.73 20.47
N GLY A 31 0.64 -66.88 20.73
CA GLY A 31 1.67 -67.06 21.75
C GLY A 31 1.67 -65.85 22.68
N GLU A 32 0.89 -65.96 23.74
CA GLU A 32 0.73 -65.03 24.85
C GLU A 32 2.04 -64.92 25.64
N VAL A 33 2.57 -63.70 25.81
CA VAL A 33 3.54 -63.37 26.86
C VAL A 33 3.02 -62.12 27.58
N ASP A 34 2.39 -62.38 28.72
CA ASP A 34 2.07 -61.48 29.84
C ASP A 34 2.19 -59.97 29.62
N MET A 35 1.18 -59.39 28.97
CA MET A 35 0.94 -57.95 29.00
C MET A 35 0.12 -57.57 30.23
N ARG A 36 0.68 -57.78 31.43
CA ARG A 36 0.13 -57.22 32.69
C ARG A 36 1.09 -56.30 33.44
N LEU A 37 2.25 -55.99 32.86
CA LEU A 37 3.16 -54.99 33.41
C LEU A 37 3.85 -54.12 32.33
N ALA A 38 3.40 -54.14 31.06
CA ALA A 38 4.07 -53.43 29.97
C ALA A 38 3.46 -52.06 29.61
N GLY A 39 2.20 -51.80 29.97
CA GLY A 39 1.54 -50.50 29.78
C GLY A 39 2.13 -49.40 30.68
N PRO A 40 2.15 -49.59 32.02
CA PRO A 40 2.72 -48.58 32.91
C PRO A 40 4.23 -48.43 32.74
N LEU A 41 4.97 -49.51 32.44
CA LEU A 41 6.41 -49.43 32.19
C LEU A 41 6.77 -48.57 30.96
N ARG A 42 5.98 -48.62 29.89
CA ARG A 42 6.21 -47.80 28.69
C ARG A 42 5.96 -46.32 28.95
N ILE A 43 4.96 -46.01 29.77
CA ILE A 43 4.66 -44.63 30.17
C ILE A 43 5.79 -44.10 31.08
N VAL A 44 6.25 -44.91 32.04
CA VAL A 44 7.39 -44.55 32.89
C VAL A 44 8.66 -44.34 32.06
N ALA A 45 8.93 -45.21 31.08
CA ALA A 45 10.06 -45.05 30.18
C ALA A 45 9.98 -43.74 29.37
N LEU A 46 8.79 -43.36 28.88
CA LEU A 46 8.58 -42.09 28.17
C LEU A 46 8.75 -40.87 29.06
N VAL A 47 8.28 -40.91 30.31
CA VAL A 47 8.47 -39.80 31.26
C VAL A 47 9.94 -39.65 31.64
N VAL A 48 10.65 -40.78 31.83
CA VAL A 48 12.09 -40.77 32.12
C VAL A 48 12.89 -40.24 30.95
N THR A 49 12.58 -40.62 29.71
CA THR A 49 13.29 -40.08 28.53
C THR A 49 13.03 -38.59 28.35
N VAL A 50 11.78 -38.13 28.50
CA VAL A 50 11.46 -36.69 28.44
C VAL A 50 12.17 -35.93 29.57
N GLY A 51 12.17 -36.45 30.79
CA GLY A 51 12.89 -35.86 31.92
C GLY A 51 14.41 -35.81 31.71
N LEU A 52 15.02 -36.88 31.22
CA LEU A 52 16.45 -36.92 30.89
C LEU A 52 16.79 -35.97 29.74
N THR A 53 15.96 -35.91 28.70
CA THR A 53 16.16 -34.93 27.61
C THR A 53 16.04 -33.50 28.12
N TRP A 54 15.09 -33.20 29.00
CA TRP A 54 14.96 -31.88 29.63
C TRP A 54 16.16 -31.54 30.51
N ILE A 55 16.70 -32.51 31.27
CA ILE A 55 17.90 -32.32 32.10
C ILE A 55 19.13 -32.11 31.21
N ILE A 56 19.33 -32.90 30.16
CA ILE A 56 20.45 -32.75 29.22
C ILE A 56 20.36 -31.41 28.49
N VAL A 57 19.17 -31.02 28.03
CA VAL A 57 18.92 -29.70 27.44
C VAL A 57 19.17 -28.60 28.46
N SER A 58 18.77 -28.76 29.71
CA SER A 58 19.04 -27.78 30.77
C SER A 58 20.55 -27.69 31.10
N ILE A 59 21.30 -28.78 31.05
CA ILE A 59 22.76 -28.76 31.24
C ILE A 59 23.45 -28.09 30.03
N LEU A 60 22.96 -28.33 28.82
CA LEU A 60 23.50 -27.75 27.58
C LEU A 60 23.10 -26.29 27.34
N LEU A 61 21.91 -25.87 27.78
CA LEU A 61 21.31 -24.55 27.52
C LEU A 61 21.10 -23.70 28.79
N GLY A 62 21.62 -24.13 29.94
CA GLY A 62 21.74 -23.31 31.15
C GLY A 62 20.65 -23.57 32.19
N GLY A 63 20.95 -24.46 33.14
CA GLY A 63 20.19 -24.73 34.36
C GLY A 63 20.87 -24.16 35.61
N PRO A 64 20.13 -23.95 36.70
CA PRO A 64 20.28 -22.76 37.54
C PRO A 64 21.37 -22.89 38.59
N GLY A 65 22.25 -21.88 38.63
CA GLY A 65 23.00 -21.51 39.83
C GLY A 65 24.34 -22.19 40.05
N SER A 66 25.32 -21.96 39.18
CA SER A 66 26.72 -21.72 39.58
C SER A 66 27.55 -21.34 38.36
N GLY A 67 28.33 -20.26 38.48
CA GLY A 67 28.93 -19.53 37.38
C GLY A 67 29.90 -20.31 36.49
N PHE A 68 29.87 -19.95 35.20
CA PHE A 68 30.96 -20.17 34.27
C PHE A 68 31.58 -18.82 33.87
N PRO A 69 32.89 -18.62 34.13
CA PRO A 69 33.65 -17.52 33.59
C PRO A 69 34.18 -17.93 32.21
N ARG A 70 33.53 -17.51 31.10
CA ARG A 70 34.11 -17.44 29.73
C ARG A 70 33.06 -17.18 28.62
N ILE A 71 32.19 -16.19 28.79
CA ILE A 71 31.39 -15.64 27.66
C ILE A 71 31.57 -14.11 27.52
N GLN A 72 32.45 -13.49 28.30
CA GLN A 72 32.77 -12.06 28.15
C GLN A 72 33.71 -11.74 26.96
N GLN A 73 34.11 -12.72 26.15
CA GLN A 73 34.96 -12.46 24.97
C GLN A 73 34.25 -12.65 23.62
N LEU A 74 32.96 -13.01 23.62
CA LEU A 74 32.08 -12.88 22.44
C LEU A 74 31.12 -11.68 22.55
N PHE A 75 31.16 -10.95 23.66
CA PHE A 75 30.43 -9.69 23.89
C PHE A 75 31.37 -8.48 24.04
N ASN A 76 32.61 -8.59 23.54
CA ASN A 76 33.48 -7.44 23.28
C ASN A 76 33.58 -7.20 21.77
N SER A 77 32.43 -7.15 21.10
CA SER A 77 32.31 -6.18 20.01
C SER A 77 32.10 -4.83 20.69
N PRO A 78 32.82 -3.76 20.31
CA PRO A 78 32.44 -2.43 20.75
C PRO A 78 30.98 -2.31 20.38
N GLU A 79 30.18 -1.90 21.35
CA GLU A 79 28.83 -1.42 21.18
C GLU A 79 28.67 -0.93 19.74
N SER A 80 28.12 -1.78 18.88
CA SER A 80 27.29 -1.27 17.82
C SER A 80 26.15 -0.69 18.64
N SER A 81 26.38 0.55 19.10
CA SER A 81 25.43 1.59 18.89
C SER A 81 24.70 1.16 17.64
N VAL A 82 23.44 0.84 17.83
CA VAL A 82 22.52 1.15 16.77
C VAL A 82 22.85 2.62 16.53
N THR A 83 23.75 2.89 15.58
CA THR A 83 23.53 3.94 14.63
C THR A 83 22.15 3.60 14.11
N ALA A 84 21.14 4.00 14.90
CA ALA A 84 20.14 4.88 14.38
C ALA A 84 21.02 5.83 13.58
N GLU A 85 21.08 5.60 12.27
CA GLU A 85 21.22 6.72 11.36
C GLU A 85 20.51 7.85 12.08
N PRO A 86 21.22 8.92 12.49
CA PRO A 86 20.66 9.92 13.37
C PRO A 86 19.37 10.31 12.69
N ARG A 87 18.21 9.86 13.21
CA ARG A 87 16.96 9.83 12.42
C ARG A 87 16.84 11.23 11.91
N ALA A 88 17.17 11.43 10.62
CA ALA A 88 17.58 12.76 10.17
C ALA A 88 16.45 13.66 10.60
N ARG A 89 16.72 14.62 11.50
CA ARG A 89 15.65 15.32 12.24
C ARG A 89 14.67 15.79 11.19
N LYS A 90 13.54 15.10 11.07
CA LYS A 90 12.64 15.26 9.95
C LYS A 90 12.02 16.62 10.18
N TYR A 91 12.32 17.57 9.29
CA TYR A 91 11.71 18.88 9.33
C TYR A 91 10.23 18.76 8.94
N LYS A 92 9.53 19.88 8.89
CA LYS A 92 8.09 19.91 8.57
C LYS A 92 7.76 19.06 7.34
N CYS A 93 6.71 18.26 7.41
CA CYS A 93 6.28 17.28 6.42
C CYS A 93 7.32 16.20 6.07
N GLY A 94 8.32 15.97 6.91
CA GLY A 94 9.36 14.99 6.66
C GLY A 94 10.42 15.44 5.66
N LEU A 95 10.58 16.75 5.45
CA LEU A 95 11.60 17.33 4.58
C LEU A 95 13.02 17.02 5.09
N PRO A 96 14.01 16.88 4.18
CA PRO A 96 15.40 16.63 4.54
C PRO A 96 16.12 17.87 5.11
N GLN A 97 15.63 19.07 4.77
CA GLN A 97 16.18 20.35 5.21
C GLN A 97 15.06 21.32 5.61
N PRO A 98 15.32 22.31 6.48
CA PRO A 98 14.31 23.29 6.86
C PRO A 98 14.05 24.26 5.70
N CYS A 99 12.82 24.75 5.60
CA CYS A 99 12.50 25.84 4.67
C CYS A 99 13.04 27.19 5.17
N PRO A 100 13.37 28.12 4.27
CA PRO A 100 13.70 29.50 4.64
C PRO A 100 12.55 30.20 5.39
N GLU A 101 12.84 31.33 6.01
CA GLU A 101 11.82 32.19 6.60
C GLU A 101 10.79 32.64 5.56
N GLU A 102 9.55 32.90 6.00
CA GLU A 102 8.43 33.27 5.12
C GLU A 102 8.14 32.26 3.98
N HIS A 103 8.43 30.97 4.19
CA HIS A 103 8.04 29.90 3.28
C HIS A 103 7.18 28.84 3.97
N LEU A 104 6.30 28.20 3.20
CA LEU A 104 5.49 27.06 3.61
C LEU A 104 6.15 25.77 3.11
N ALA A 105 6.47 24.88 4.04
CA ALA A 105 6.97 23.54 3.79
C ALA A 105 5.84 22.61 3.33
N PHE A 106 6.02 21.94 2.20
CA PHE A 106 5.06 20.93 1.73
C PHE A 106 5.75 19.65 1.27
N ARG A 107 5.01 18.55 1.37
CA ARG A 107 5.34 17.27 0.74
C ARG A 107 4.06 16.63 0.24
N MET A 108 4.08 16.14 -0.99
CA MET A 108 2.94 15.46 -1.57
C MET A 108 3.38 14.26 -2.40
N VAL A 109 2.51 13.24 -2.42
CA VAL A 109 2.72 11.99 -3.14
C VAL A 109 1.45 11.66 -3.91
N SER A 110 1.58 11.30 -5.19
CA SER A 110 0.45 10.75 -5.95
C SER A 110 0.05 9.37 -5.41
N GLY A 111 -1.10 8.87 -5.84
CA GLY A 111 -1.47 7.48 -5.58
C GLY A 111 -0.51 6.51 -6.27
N ALA A 112 -0.38 5.31 -5.69
CA ALA A 112 0.30 4.19 -6.33
C ALA A 112 -0.78 3.23 -6.86
N ALA A 113 -0.88 3.19 -8.20
CA ALA A 113 -1.97 2.52 -8.90
C ALA A 113 -3.34 2.91 -8.30
N ASN A 114 -4.17 1.92 -7.97
CA ASN A 114 -5.48 2.05 -7.32
C ASN A 114 -5.51 1.49 -5.89
N VAL A 115 -4.34 1.26 -5.28
CA VAL A 115 -4.22 0.58 -3.98
C VAL A 115 -3.80 1.50 -2.85
N ILE A 116 -2.89 2.44 -3.12
CA ILE A 116 -2.41 3.39 -2.12
C ILE A 116 -2.83 4.78 -2.57
N GLY A 117 -3.69 5.43 -1.80
CA GLY A 117 -4.14 6.78 -2.07
C GLY A 117 -3.05 7.83 -1.84
N PRO A 118 -3.22 9.02 -2.42
CA PRO A 118 -2.24 10.11 -2.35
C PRO A 118 -2.12 10.67 -0.94
N LYS A 119 -1.07 11.48 -0.74
CA LYS A 119 -0.81 12.20 0.50
C LYS A 119 -0.47 13.64 0.18
N ILE A 120 -1.03 14.58 0.92
CA ILE A 120 -0.71 16.01 0.82
C ILE A 120 -0.48 16.53 2.24
N CYS A 121 0.73 17.00 2.50
CA CYS A 121 1.14 17.62 3.75
C CYS A 121 1.60 19.06 3.51
N LEU A 122 1.17 19.97 4.38
CA LEU A 122 1.62 21.36 4.40
C LEU A 122 1.85 21.78 5.85
N GLU A 123 3.02 22.35 6.17
CA GLU A 123 3.34 22.86 7.50
C GLU A 123 3.07 21.83 8.63
N ASP A 124 3.52 20.58 8.44
CA ASP A 124 3.25 19.41 9.31
C ASP A 124 1.77 18.99 9.45
N LYS A 125 0.87 19.65 8.75
CA LYS A 125 -0.55 19.30 8.73
C LYS A 125 -0.83 18.40 7.53
N MET A 126 -1.25 17.17 7.82
CA MET A 126 -1.77 16.25 6.80
C MET A 126 -3.14 16.75 6.31
N LEU A 127 -3.16 17.33 5.10
CA LEU A 127 -4.37 17.86 4.47
C LEU A 127 -5.22 16.74 3.86
N MET A 128 -4.57 15.84 3.11
CA MET A 128 -5.23 14.70 2.46
C MET A 128 -4.41 13.43 2.66
N SER A 129 -5.07 12.32 3.02
CA SER A 129 -4.45 10.99 3.05
C SER A 129 -5.49 9.89 3.15
N SER A 130 -5.11 8.66 2.80
CA SER A 130 -5.94 7.46 3.01
C SER A 130 -6.33 7.26 4.48
N VAL A 131 -5.46 7.66 5.43
CA VAL A 131 -5.74 7.54 6.88
C VAL A 131 -6.81 8.55 7.34
N LYS A 132 -6.92 9.69 6.66
CA LYS A 132 -7.95 10.70 6.93
C LYS A 132 -9.28 10.41 6.23
N ASP A 133 -9.34 9.33 5.44
CA ASP A 133 -10.53 8.93 4.68
C ASP A 133 -11.11 10.05 3.80
N ASN A 134 -10.24 10.88 3.23
CA ASN A 134 -10.62 12.04 2.42
C ASN A 134 -9.95 12.05 1.04
N VAL A 135 -9.53 10.88 0.56
CA VAL A 135 -8.93 10.70 -0.77
C VAL A 135 -9.74 9.72 -1.60
N GLY A 136 -9.73 9.90 -2.92
CA GLY A 136 -10.48 9.06 -3.85
C GLY A 136 -9.85 9.03 -5.23
N ARG A 137 -10.30 8.10 -6.07
CA ARG A 137 -9.87 8.01 -7.48
C ARG A 137 -10.03 9.36 -8.17
N GLY A 138 -9.12 9.68 -9.09
CA GLY A 138 -9.13 10.91 -9.87
C GLY A 138 -8.17 11.97 -9.34
N LEU A 139 -8.66 13.19 -9.24
CA LEU A 139 -7.89 14.35 -8.79
C LEU A 139 -8.21 14.65 -7.33
N ASN A 140 -7.19 14.62 -6.47
CA ASN A 140 -7.30 14.98 -5.06
C ASN A 140 -6.75 16.39 -4.89
N ILE A 141 -7.61 17.32 -4.50
CA ILE A 141 -7.29 18.75 -4.52
C ILE A 141 -7.46 19.34 -3.12
N ALA A 142 -6.43 20.05 -2.64
CA ALA A 142 -6.47 20.85 -1.43
C ALA A 142 -6.23 22.33 -1.76
N LEU A 143 -7.15 23.18 -1.31
CA LEU A 143 -7.11 24.63 -1.44
C LEU A 143 -6.61 25.23 -0.14
N VAL A 144 -5.60 26.08 -0.23
CA VAL A 144 -4.93 26.66 0.95
C VAL A 144 -4.80 28.16 0.76
N ASN A 145 -5.02 28.91 1.83
CA ASN A 145 -4.76 30.34 1.84
C ASN A 145 -3.23 30.61 1.76
N GLY A 146 -2.75 31.28 0.72
CA GLY A 146 -1.32 31.54 0.52
C GLY A 146 -0.66 32.52 1.50
N VAL A 147 -1.46 33.20 2.34
CA VAL A 147 -0.97 34.08 3.41
C VAL A 147 -0.90 33.32 4.73
N SER A 148 -2.02 32.74 5.18
CA SER A 148 -2.07 32.06 6.49
C SER A 148 -1.50 30.63 6.46
N GLY A 149 -1.46 30.00 5.29
CA GLY A 149 -1.11 28.57 5.16
C GLY A 149 -2.21 27.63 5.66
N GLU A 150 -3.42 28.13 5.90
CA GLU A 150 -4.54 27.33 6.39
C GLU A 150 -5.34 26.67 5.26
N LEU A 151 -5.83 25.47 5.53
CA LEU A 151 -6.70 24.73 4.63
C LEU A 151 -8.05 25.44 4.51
N ILE A 152 -8.45 25.75 3.28
CA ILE A 152 -9.77 26.28 2.96
C ILE A 152 -10.72 25.10 2.73
N GLU A 153 -10.37 24.21 1.81
CA GLU A 153 -11.17 23.03 1.49
C GLU A 153 -10.30 21.94 0.84
N ALA A 154 -10.65 20.67 1.04
CA ALA A 154 -10.01 19.54 0.39
C ALA A 154 -11.06 18.56 -0.11
N ARG A 155 -10.95 18.11 -1.37
CA ARG A 155 -11.91 17.20 -1.99
C ARG A 155 -11.25 16.33 -3.07
N ALA A 156 -11.79 15.12 -3.25
CA ALA A 156 -11.44 14.23 -4.35
C ALA A 156 -12.51 14.30 -5.45
N PHE A 157 -12.08 14.27 -6.72
CA PHE A 157 -12.94 14.32 -7.89
C PHE A 157 -12.65 13.13 -8.81
N ASP A 158 -13.62 12.23 -8.97
CA ASP A 158 -13.48 11.03 -9.80
C ASP A 158 -13.46 11.38 -11.29
N MET A 159 -12.26 11.34 -11.89
CA MET A 159 -12.05 11.64 -13.30
C MET A 159 -12.21 10.42 -14.22
N TRP A 160 -12.68 9.29 -13.69
CA TRP A 160 -13.02 8.10 -14.47
C TRP A 160 -14.55 7.94 -14.62
N ALA A 161 -15.27 7.90 -13.50
CA ALA A 161 -16.73 7.66 -13.49
C ALA A 161 -17.56 8.87 -13.00
N GLY A 162 -16.91 9.90 -12.45
CA GLY A 162 -17.60 11.08 -11.90
C GLY A 162 -17.95 12.14 -12.95
N ASP A 163 -18.56 13.24 -12.46
CA ASP A 163 -18.89 14.41 -13.24
C ASP A 163 -17.79 15.49 -13.11
N VAL A 164 -17.23 15.92 -14.23
CA VAL A 164 -16.24 17.00 -14.31
C VAL A 164 -16.82 18.36 -13.87
N ASN A 165 -18.14 18.55 -13.93
CA ASN A 165 -18.77 19.80 -13.51
C ASN A 165 -18.58 20.10 -12.02
N ASP A 166 -18.46 19.08 -11.18
CA ASP A 166 -18.22 19.27 -9.74
C ASP A 166 -16.84 19.84 -9.47
N LEU A 167 -15.84 19.41 -10.25
CA LEU A 167 -14.50 19.99 -10.25
C LEU A 167 -14.51 21.46 -10.71
N LEU A 168 -15.26 21.76 -11.78
CA LEU A 168 -15.38 23.13 -12.29
C LEU A 168 -16.02 24.07 -11.26
N LYS A 169 -17.09 23.64 -10.58
CA LYS A 169 -17.73 24.41 -9.50
C LYS A 169 -16.79 24.64 -8.32
N PHE A 170 -15.85 23.74 -8.08
CA PHE A 170 -14.87 23.84 -7.01
C PHE A 170 -13.71 24.81 -7.34
N ILE A 171 -13.22 24.82 -8.59
CA ILE A 171 -12.04 25.61 -8.99
C ILE A 171 -12.40 27.03 -9.46
N ARG A 172 -13.60 27.27 -10.01
CA ARG A 172 -14.00 28.60 -10.48
C ARG A 172 -14.04 29.69 -9.39
N PRO A 173 -14.56 29.45 -8.17
CA PRO A 173 -14.70 30.50 -7.15
C PRO A 173 -13.41 30.83 -6.39
N LEU A 174 -12.24 30.37 -6.85
CA LEU A 174 -10.96 30.62 -6.17
C LEU A 174 -10.59 32.10 -6.19
N HIS A 175 -10.30 32.63 -5.01
CA HIS A 175 -9.72 33.96 -4.85
C HIS A 175 -8.24 33.96 -5.21
N GLU A 176 -7.73 35.10 -5.69
CA GLU A 176 -6.31 35.28 -5.94
C GLU A 176 -5.48 35.03 -4.68
N GLY A 177 -4.31 34.42 -4.85
CA GLY A 177 -3.45 34.03 -3.72
C GLY A 177 -3.84 32.71 -3.05
N THR A 178 -4.89 32.03 -3.51
CA THR A 178 -5.16 30.64 -3.11
C THR A 178 -4.16 29.70 -3.77
N LEU A 179 -3.49 28.89 -2.94
CA LEU A 179 -2.64 27.78 -3.38
C LEU A 179 -3.52 26.56 -3.68
N VAL A 180 -3.20 25.85 -4.76
CA VAL A 180 -3.95 24.68 -5.23
C VAL A 180 -3.01 23.49 -5.32
N PHE A 181 -3.12 22.55 -4.39
CA PHE A 181 -2.38 21.30 -4.39
C PHE A 181 -3.20 20.24 -5.09
N VAL A 182 -2.61 19.50 -6.03
CA VAL A 182 -3.28 18.47 -6.81
C VAL A 182 -2.43 17.20 -6.85
N ALA A 183 -3.00 16.08 -6.42
CA ALA A 183 -2.37 14.76 -6.52
C ALA A 183 -3.31 13.78 -7.24
N SER A 184 -2.80 13.09 -8.26
CA SER A 184 -3.58 12.07 -8.98
C SER A 184 -3.69 10.77 -8.18
N TYR A 185 -4.78 10.01 -8.39
CA TYR A 185 -4.96 8.65 -7.89
C TYR A 185 -5.70 7.80 -8.92
N ASP A 186 -5.13 6.64 -9.29
CA ASP A 186 -5.62 5.74 -10.33
C ASP A 186 -5.71 6.38 -11.73
N ASP A 187 -6.73 7.20 -12.01
CA ASP A 187 -6.88 7.88 -13.31
C ASP A 187 -7.32 9.35 -13.17
N PRO A 188 -6.45 10.34 -13.48
CA PRO A 188 -6.79 11.75 -13.36
C PRO A 188 -7.43 12.39 -14.60
N ALA A 189 -7.50 11.71 -15.75
CA ALA A 189 -7.63 12.42 -17.04
C ALA A 189 -8.85 12.06 -17.89
N THR A 190 -9.47 10.88 -17.73
CA THR A 190 -10.49 10.38 -18.68
C THR A 190 -11.67 11.33 -18.88
N LYS A 191 -12.10 12.02 -17.82
CA LYS A 191 -13.19 13.01 -17.85
C LYS A 191 -12.72 14.46 -17.99
N MET A 192 -11.41 14.74 -18.06
CA MET A 192 -10.92 16.11 -18.21
C MET A 192 -11.26 16.68 -19.59
N ASN A 193 -12.04 17.75 -19.60
CA ASN A 193 -12.34 18.52 -20.81
C ASN A 193 -11.34 19.68 -21.02
N GLU A 194 -11.43 20.34 -22.19
CA GLU A 194 -10.55 21.46 -22.55
C GLU A 194 -10.64 22.61 -21.53
N GLU A 195 -11.83 22.89 -21.00
CA GLU A 195 -12.02 23.92 -19.99
C GLU A 195 -11.25 23.64 -18.70
N THR A 196 -11.34 22.41 -18.18
CA THR A 196 -10.64 21.99 -16.96
C THR A 196 -9.12 22.07 -17.18
N ARG A 197 -8.64 21.64 -18.35
CA ARG A 197 -7.21 21.73 -18.72
C ARG A 197 -6.74 23.19 -18.82
N LYS A 198 -7.59 24.08 -19.34
CA LYS A 198 -7.31 25.52 -19.39
C LYS A 198 -7.24 26.12 -17.99
N LEU A 199 -8.17 25.77 -17.09
CA LEU A 199 -8.14 26.23 -15.70
C LEU A 199 -6.84 25.84 -14.99
N PHE A 200 -6.40 24.58 -15.09
CA PHE A 200 -5.12 24.19 -14.49
C PHE A 200 -3.92 24.88 -15.16
N SER A 201 -4.00 25.14 -16.47
CA SER A 201 -2.97 25.91 -17.18
C SER A 201 -2.86 27.34 -16.68
N GLU A 202 -3.99 27.98 -16.35
CA GLU A 202 -4.08 29.32 -15.73
C GLU A 202 -3.60 29.33 -14.28
N LEU A 203 -3.73 28.21 -13.56
CA LEU A 203 -3.14 28.02 -12.22
C LEU A 203 -1.63 27.78 -12.25
N GLY A 204 -1.03 27.68 -13.44
CA GLY A 204 0.42 27.56 -13.63
C GLY A 204 0.91 26.20 -14.14
N SER A 205 0.02 25.24 -14.44
CA SER A 205 0.42 23.92 -14.94
C SER A 205 0.95 23.98 -16.39
N ARG A 206 1.97 23.18 -16.67
CA ARG A 206 2.51 22.88 -17.99
C ARG A 206 1.91 21.59 -18.55
N ASN A 207 1.77 20.56 -17.71
CA ASN A 207 1.39 19.22 -18.15
C ASN A 207 -0.13 18.98 -18.22
N ALA A 208 -0.96 19.83 -17.60
CA ALA A 208 -2.41 19.64 -17.57
C ALA A 208 -3.06 19.50 -18.95
N LYS A 209 -2.50 20.13 -19.99
CA LYS A 209 -2.99 20.02 -21.37
C LYS A 209 -2.81 18.62 -21.96
N GLU A 210 -1.80 17.88 -21.49
CA GLU A 210 -1.37 16.61 -22.07
C GLU A 210 -1.65 15.41 -21.16
N LEU A 211 -2.17 15.63 -19.95
CA LEU A 211 -2.54 14.55 -19.03
C LEU A 211 -3.43 13.51 -19.70
N ALA A 212 -3.01 12.26 -19.64
CA ALA A 212 -3.68 11.11 -20.24
C ALA A 212 -4.07 10.06 -19.19
N PHE A 213 -4.75 9.01 -19.67
CA PHE A 213 -5.29 7.94 -18.85
C PHE A 213 -4.23 7.31 -17.94
N ARG A 214 -4.48 7.34 -16.62
CA ARG A 214 -3.60 6.83 -15.55
C ARG A 214 -2.21 7.45 -15.46
N ASP A 215 -2.01 8.63 -16.02
CA ASP A 215 -0.77 9.34 -15.77
C ASP A 215 -0.64 9.66 -14.26
N SER A 216 0.58 9.54 -13.73
CA SER A 216 0.89 10.05 -12.39
C SER A 216 1.16 11.54 -12.51
N TRP A 217 0.53 12.34 -11.66
CA TRP A 217 0.68 13.79 -11.68
C TRP A 217 0.58 14.38 -10.27
N VAL A 218 1.53 15.24 -9.94
CA VAL A 218 1.50 16.10 -8.75
C VAL A 218 1.79 17.52 -9.16
N PHE A 219 1.01 18.45 -8.63
CA PHE A 219 1.08 19.85 -9.02
C PHE A 219 0.71 20.75 -7.86
N VAL A 220 1.46 21.84 -7.71
CA VAL A 220 1.08 22.95 -6.84
C VAL A 220 1.00 24.21 -7.69
N GLY A 221 -0.20 24.78 -7.77
CA GLY A 221 -0.46 26.03 -8.48
C GLY A 221 -0.91 27.14 -7.55
N ALA A 222 -1.16 28.32 -8.13
CA ALA A 222 -1.77 29.42 -7.42
C ALA A 222 -2.70 30.22 -8.34
N LYS A 223 -3.82 30.70 -7.79
CA LYS A 223 -4.70 31.60 -8.53
C LYS A 223 -4.05 32.98 -8.66
N GLY A 224 -3.95 33.49 -9.89
CA GLY A 224 -3.31 34.77 -10.21
C GLY A 224 -1.81 34.69 -10.49
N VAL A 225 -1.26 33.48 -10.69
CA VAL A 225 0.14 33.32 -11.08
C VAL A 225 0.33 33.70 -12.55
N GLN A 226 1.37 34.51 -12.84
CA GLN A 226 1.70 34.89 -14.22
C GLN A 226 2.62 33.87 -14.91
N ASN A 227 3.46 33.20 -14.12
CA ASN A 227 4.43 32.23 -14.61
C ASN A 227 3.97 30.79 -14.36
N LYS A 228 4.61 29.85 -15.05
CA LYS A 228 4.41 28.43 -14.76
C LYS A 228 4.95 28.07 -13.39
N SER A 229 4.25 27.18 -12.70
CA SER A 229 4.68 26.71 -11.39
C SER A 229 6.00 25.94 -11.51
N PRO A 230 6.95 26.13 -10.57
CA PRO A 230 8.12 25.27 -10.45
C PRO A 230 7.79 23.92 -9.79
N PHE A 231 6.60 23.78 -9.20
CA PHE A 231 6.18 22.61 -8.44
C PHE A 231 5.20 21.77 -9.27
N GLU A 232 5.75 21.03 -10.24
CA GLU A 232 4.98 20.11 -11.07
C GLU A 232 5.84 18.91 -11.47
N GLN A 233 5.28 17.70 -11.33
CA GLN A 233 5.87 16.47 -11.87
C GLN A 233 4.79 15.63 -12.55
N HIS A 234 5.18 14.95 -13.61
CA HIS A 234 4.30 14.12 -14.43
C HIS A 234 5.06 12.90 -14.94
N VAL A 235 4.44 11.73 -14.86
CA VAL A 235 4.93 10.49 -15.47
C VAL A 235 3.80 9.89 -16.30
N LYS A 236 4.08 9.73 -17.59
CA LYS A 236 3.13 9.17 -18.53
C LYS A 236 2.95 7.67 -18.32
N ASN A 237 1.71 7.22 -18.39
CA ASN A 237 1.38 5.80 -18.45
C ASN A 237 1.87 5.20 -19.77
N SER A 238 2.79 4.23 -19.68
CA SER A 238 3.31 3.50 -20.83
C SER A 238 3.64 2.06 -20.45
N LYS A 239 3.14 1.10 -21.25
CA LYS A 239 3.32 -0.34 -21.02
C LYS A 239 4.78 -0.75 -20.85
N HIS A 240 5.73 0.00 -21.42
CA HIS A 240 7.16 -0.33 -21.41
C HIS A 240 7.93 0.27 -20.22
N THR A 241 7.42 1.34 -19.61
CA THR A 241 8.13 2.08 -18.54
C THR A 241 7.40 2.03 -17.21
N ASN A 242 6.19 1.48 -17.18
CA ASN A 242 5.38 1.39 -15.97
C ASN A 242 6.04 0.50 -14.91
N LYS A 243 6.03 0.99 -13.67
CA LYS A 243 6.47 0.25 -12.49
C LYS A 243 5.44 -0.78 -12.01
N TYR A 244 4.16 -0.48 -12.19
CA TYR A 244 3.05 -1.37 -11.84
C TYR A 244 2.37 -1.90 -13.11
N GLU A 245 1.58 -2.96 -12.98
CA GLU A 245 0.86 -3.55 -14.11
C GLU A 245 -0.24 -2.60 -14.63
N GLY A 246 0.11 -1.73 -15.58
CA GLY A 246 -0.83 -0.77 -16.18
C GLY A 246 -0.94 0.57 -15.45
N TRP A 247 -0.03 0.88 -14.52
CA TRP A 247 0.12 2.21 -13.91
C TRP A 247 1.61 2.61 -13.79
N PRO A 248 1.93 3.89 -14.01
CA PRO A 248 3.27 4.43 -13.77
C PRO A 248 3.60 4.47 -12.27
N GLU A 249 4.85 4.77 -11.94
CA GLU A 249 5.25 4.91 -10.55
C GLU A 249 4.57 6.09 -9.85
N ALA A 250 4.48 6.01 -8.52
CA ALA A 250 3.97 7.12 -7.72
C ALA A 250 5.02 8.25 -7.71
N LEU A 251 4.55 9.47 -7.90
CA LEU A 251 5.36 10.67 -7.86
C LEU A 251 5.42 11.22 -6.45
N GLU A 252 6.58 11.72 -6.06
CA GLU A 252 6.77 12.45 -4.83
C GLU A 252 7.40 13.81 -5.14
N MET A 253 6.82 14.84 -4.54
CA MET A 253 7.30 16.21 -4.67
C MET A 253 7.28 16.88 -3.32
N GLU A 254 8.36 17.59 -3.03
CA GLU A 254 8.54 18.33 -1.79
C GLU A 254 9.17 19.68 -2.09
N GLY A 255 8.97 20.65 -1.21
CA GLY A 255 9.53 21.98 -1.41
C GLY A 255 9.04 23.02 -0.42
N CYS A 256 9.45 24.25 -0.69
CA CYS A 256 9.16 25.43 0.11
C CYS A 256 8.49 26.48 -0.78
N ILE A 257 7.25 26.84 -0.48
CA ILE A 257 6.48 27.83 -1.25
C ILE A 257 6.62 29.20 -0.57
N PRO A 258 7.07 30.26 -1.25
CA PRO A 258 7.11 31.60 -0.68
C PRO A 258 5.71 32.02 -0.20
N ARG A 259 5.60 32.45 1.06
CA ARG A 259 4.35 33.01 1.59
C ARG A 259 4.05 34.32 0.89
N ARG A 260 2.77 34.52 0.58
CA ARG A 260 2.34 35.82 0.06
C ARG A 260 2.32 36.80 1.22
N SER A 261 3.02 37.93 1.08
CA SER A 261 2.86 39.03 2.01
C SER A 261 1.46 39.62 1.86
N VAL A 262 0.84 39.99 2.99
CA VAL A 262 -0.31 40.90 2.94
C VAL A 262 0.24 42.19 2.36
N ALA A 263 -0.17 42.56 1.14
CA ALA A 263 0.17 43.86 0.60
C ALA A 263 -0.30 44.92 1.61
N SER A 264 0.66 45.65 2.18
CA SER A 264 0.41 46.77 3.09
C SER A 264 -0.14 47.97 2.33
#